data_AF-A0A5R2N2R8-F1
#
_entry.id   AF-A0A5R2N2R8-F1
#
_cell.length_a   1.000
_cell.length_b   1.000
_cell.length_c   1.000
_cell.angle_alpha   90.00
_cell.angle_beta   90.00
_cell.angle_gamma   90.00
#
_symmetry.space_group_name_H-M   'P 1'
#
loop_
_entity.id
_entity.type
_entity.pdbx_description
1 polymer ?
#
loop_
_entity_poly.entity_id
_entity_poly.type
_entity_poly.pdbx_seq_one_letter_code
_entity_poly.pdbx_strand_id
1 'polypeptide(L)'
;MDLNSNAIGAHTGPAGMRMEGPSYHDWLERLYAELKPDIVMEIGICNGMSLSSIKAPTLAIRIDPNPRITATLSAETHIVPETSDAFFERGGADALLAGRPVAIGLIDGLHSFDQGLRDFANLERHCDRGSVLLLHGAAALDEAPQQVP
;
A
#
# COMPACT_ATOMS: atom_id res chain seq x y z
N MET A 1 13.64 34.33 8.85
CA MET A 1 14.42 33.32 8.09
C MET A 1 13.59 32.08 8.22
N ASP A 2 12.65 31.94 7.29
CA ASP A 2 11.47 31.11 7.48
C ASP A 2 11.80 29.69 7.06
N LEU A 3 12.04 28.84 8.06
CA LEU A 3 12.18 27.41 7.87
C LEU A 3 10.78 26.84 7.70
N ASN A 4 10.47 26.52 6.44
CA ASN A 4 9.25 25.86 6.02
C ASN A 4 9.14 24.49 6.73
N SER A 5 8.39 24.45 7.83
CA SER A 5 8.24 23.32 8.77
C SER A 5 7.48 22.11 8.19
N ASN A 6 7.27 22.07 6.87
CA ASN A 6 6.43 21.08 6.19
C ASN A 6 7.22 20.24 5.16
N ALA A 7 8.55 20.29 5.20
CA ALA A 7 9.37 19.36 4.44
C ALA A 7 9.32 17.99 5.12
N ILE A 8 8.98 16.94 4.37
CA ILE A 8 8.96 15.53 4.80
C ILE A 8 10.23 15.12 5.57
N GLY A 9 11.37 15.78 5.30
CA GLY A 9 12.64 15.60 6.01
C GLY A 9 12.68 16.09 7.47
N ALA A 10 11.80 17.00 7.89
CA ALA A 10 11.75 17.51 9.26
C ALA A 10 11.17 16.50 10.25
N HIS A 11 10.26 15.63 9.78
CA HIS A 11 9.51 14.67 10.60
C HIS A 11 10.09 13.24 10.53
N THR A 12 10.82 12.90 9.46
CA THR A 12 11.41 11.56 9.30
C THR A 12 12.60 11.30 10.23
N GLY A 13 13.41 12.32 10.53
CA GLY A 13 14.53 12.21 11.46
C GLY A 13 14.09 11.85 12.89
N PRO A 14 13.19 12.63 13.50
CA PRO A 14 12.64 12.33 14.83
C PRO A 14 11.85 11.00 14.89
N ALA A 15 11.11 10.67 13.83
CA ALA A 15 10.35 9.42 13.76
C ALA A 15 11.24 8.17 13.74
N GLY A 16 12.36 8.19 13.00
CA GLY A 16 13.33 7.07 13.00
C GLY A 16 14.04 6.87 14.35
N MET A 17 14.11 7.93 15.18
CA MET A 17 14.62 7.85 16.55
C MET A 17 13.58 7.34 17.56
N ARG A 18 12.27 7.42 17.22
CA ARG A 18 11.16 6.96 18.06
C ARG A 18 10.67 5.55 17.70
N MET A 19 10.67 5.22 16.42
CA MET A 19 10.25 3.93 15.88
C MET A 19 11.48 3.20 15.36
N GLU A 20 12.22 2.62 16.30
CA GLU A 20 13.38 1.78 16.01
C GLU A 20 12.93 0.51 15.26
N GLY A 21 13.64 0.14 14.20
CA GLY A 21 13.32 -1.05 13.43
C GLY A 21 13.88 -1.00 12.01
N PRO A 22 13.80 -2.13 11.28
CA PRO A 22 14.14 -2.15 9.86
C PRO A 22 13.18 -1.27 9.05
N SER A 23 13.60 -0.90 7.84
CA SER A 23 12.72 -0.19 6.90
C SER A 23 11.45 -1.01 6.66
N TYR A 24 10.31 -0.34 6.43
CA TYR A 24 9.09 -1.05 6.10
C TYR A 24 9.25 -1.93 4.84
N HIS A 25 10.14 -1.54 3.92
CA HIS A 25 10.46 -2.35 2.73
C HIS A 25 11.14 -3.67 3.11
N ASP A 26 12.08 -3.65 4.05
CA ASP A 26 12.76 -4.86 4.55
C ASP A 26 11.75 -5.77 5.27
N TRP A 27 10.79 -5.16 5.97
CA TRP A 27 9.70 -5.90 6.61
C TRP A 27 8.75 -6.53 5.59
N LEU A 28 8.34 -5.80 4.55
CA LEU A 28 7.53 -6.32 3.45
C LEU A 28 8.22 -7.48 2.73
N GLU A 29 9.53 -7.37 2.48
CA GLU A 29 10.30 -8.46 1.87
C GLU A 29 10.22 -9.73 2.71
N ARG A 30 10.41 -9.63 4.03
CA ARG A 30 10.28 -10.76 4.95
C ARG A 30 8.85 -11.32 4.98
N LEU A 31 7.85 -10.44 4.99
CA LEU A 31 6.45 -10.84 4.98
C LEU A 31 6.12 -11.65 3.73
N TYR A 32 6.52 -11.17 2.55
CA TYR A 32 6.26 -11.87 1.29
C TYR A 32 7.02 -13.20 1.19
N ALA A 33 8.26 -13.26 1.70
CA ALA A 33 9.05 -14.48 1.73
C ALA A 33 8.43 -15.56 2.65
N GLU A 34 7.84 -15.14 3.77
CA GLU A 34 7.20 -16.02 4.75
C GLU A 34 5.82 -16.49 4.28
N LEU A 35 4.95 -15.54 3.92
CA LEU A 35 3.55 -15.84 3.59
C LEU A 35 3.36 -16.39 2.18
N LYS A 36 4.28 -16.10 1.25
CA LYS A 36 4.24 -16.53 -0.16
C LYS A 36 2.84 -16.35 -0.77
N PRO A 37 2.30 -15.12 -0.75
CA PRO A 37 0.91 -14.86 -1.14
C PRO A 37 0.66 -15.21 -2.61
N ASP A 38 -0.52 -15.76 -2.92
CA ASP A 38 -0.92 -16.01 -4.31
C ASP A 38 -1.21 -14.70 -5.06
N ILE A 39 -1.89 -13.75 -4.39
CA ILE A 39 -2.25 -12.45 -4.96
C ILE A 39 -1.94 -11.33 -3.97
N VAL A 40 -1.21 -10.32 -4.44
CA VAL A 40 -0.98 -9.06 -3.72
C VAL A 40 -1.62 -7.91 -4.50
N MET A 41 -2.42 -7.09 -3.82
CA MET A 41 -3.02 -5.89 -4.40
C MET A 41 -2.53 -4.64 -3.65
N GLU A 42 -2.07 -3.64 -4.39
CA GLU A 42 -1.57 -2.37 -3.85
C GLU A 42 -2.35 -1.18 -4.43
N ILE A 43 -2.78 -0.28 -3.55
CA ILE A 43 -3.37 1.01 -3.89
C ILE A 43 -2.33 2.09 -3.59
N GLY A 44 -1.89 2.82 -4.63
CA GLY A 44 -0.80 3.78 -4.57
C GLY A 44 0.56 3.13 -4.80
N ILE A 45 1.19 3.41 -5.95
CA ILE A 45 2.43 2.74 -6.42
C ILE A 45 3.69 3.52 -6.04
N CYS A 46 3.57 4.85 -5.87
CA CYS A 46 4.68 5.77 -5.74
C CYS A 46 5.81 5.46 -6.76
N ASN A 47 6.93 4.85 -6.35
CA ASN A 47 8.06 4.45 -7.19
C ASN A 47 8.16 2.94 -7.49
N GLY A 48 7.28 2.13 -6.87
CA GLY A 48 7.19 0.68 -7.03
C GLY A 48 8.16 -0.15 -6.18
N MET A 49 8.85 0.46 -5.21
CA MET A 49 9.85 -0.21 -4.36
C MET A 49 9.25 -1.28 -3.44
N SER A 50 8.06 -1.01 -2.88
CA SER A 50 7.22 -1.91 -2.08
C SER A 50 7.07 -3.31 -2.69
N LEU A 51 7.18 -3.42 -4.01
CA LEU A 51 6.81 -4.60 -4.79
C LEU A 51 7.98 -5.22 -5.55
N SER A 52 9.16 -4.61 -5.53
CA SER A 52 10.39 -5.20 -6.10
C SER A 52 10.77 -6.54 -5.42
N SER A 53 10.30 -6.70 -4.19
CA SER A 53 10.49 -7.88 -3.35
C SER A 53 9.50 -9.01 -3.66
N ILE A 54 8.41 -8.76 -4.40
CA ILE A 54 7.48 -9.83 -4.80
C ILE A 54 8.11 -10.66 -5.91
N LYS A 55 8.03 -11.99 -5.74
CA LYS A 55 8.58 -12.98 -6.66
C LYS A 55 7.49 -13.88 -7.22
N ALA A 56 7.74 -14.45 -8.40
CA ALA A 56 6.91 -15.52 -8.94
C ALA A 56 6.80 -16.68 -7.92
N PRO A 57 5.64 -17.37 -7.84
CA PRO A 57 4.49 -17.29 -8.75
C PRO A 57 3.40 -16.27 -8.35
N THR A 58 3.66 -15.39 -7.38
CA THR A 58 2.68 -14.37 -6.94
C THR A 58 2.22 -13.48 -8.08
N LEU A 59 0.91 -13.20 -8.12
CA LEU A 59 0.31 -12.18 -8.98
C LEU A 59 0.25 -10.85 -8.23
N ALA A 60 0.85 -9.80 -8.78
CA ALA A 60 0.76 -8.45 -8.24
C ALA A 60 -0.25 -7.60 -9.04
N ILE A 61 -1.16 -6.91 -8.36
CA ILE A 61 -2.10 -5.95 -8.95
C ILE A 61 -1.85 -4.59 -8.31
N ARG A 62 -1.79 -3.53 -9.12
CA ARG A 62 -1.53 -2.19 -8.62
C ARG A 62 -2.47 -1.17 -9.21
N ILE A 63 -2.93 -0.25 -8.39
CA ILE A 63 -3.88 0.79 -8.79
C ILE A 63 -3.29 2.15 -8.41
N ASP A 64 -3.01 2.97 -9.41
CA ASP A 64 -2.49 4.32 -9.22
C ASP A 64 -2.85 5.19 -10.43
N PRO A 65 -3.45 6.39 -10.25
CA PRO A 65 -3.82 7.24 -11.38
C PRO A 65 -2.61 7.83 -12.15
N ASN A 66 -1.40 7.77 -11.58
CA ASN A 66 -0.18 8.30 -12.17
C ASN A 66 1.04 7.41 -11.84
N PRO A 67 1.08 6.16 -12.36
CA PRO A 67 2.11 5.18 -11.98
C PRO A 67 3.51 5.63 -12.44
N ARG A 68 4.49 5.65 -11.52
CA ARG A 68 5.89 6.01 -11.79
C ARG A 68 6.85 4.88 -11.47
N ILE A 69 6.70 3.76 -12.17
CA ILE A 69 7.48 2.56 -11.88
C ILE A 69 8.91 2.73 -12.39
N THR A 70 9.85 2.67 -11.45
CA THR A 70 11.29 2.71 -11.74
C THR A 70 11.99 1.43 -11.30
N ALA A 71 11.36 0.65 -10.41
CA ALA A 71 11.86 -0.62 -9.93
C ALA A 71 11.72 -1.75 -10.96
N THR A 72 12.64 -2.71 -10.93
CA THR A 72 12.54 -3.95 -11.70
C THR A 72 11.52 -4.90 -11.05
N LEU A 73 10.57 -5.41 -11.84
CA LEU A 73 9.51 -6.30 -11.38
C LEU A 73 9.86 -7.75 -11.74
N SER A 74 9.79 -8.65 -10.76
CA SER A 74 10.13 -10.07 -10.93
C SER A 74 8.92 -11.01 -10.97
N ALA A 75 7.74 -10.48 -10.65
CA ALA A 75 6.47 -11.20 -10.61
C ALA A 75 5.54 -10.72 -11.74
N GLU A 76 4.57 -11.55 -12.12
CA GLU A 76 3.50 -11.09 -13.01
C GLU A 76 2.79 -9.90 -12.34
N THR A 77 2.78 -8.76 -13.02
CA THR A 77 2.26 -7.51 -12.44
C THR A 77 1.29 -6.84 -13.40
N HIS A 78 0.08 -6.57 -12.91
CA HIS A 78 -0.92 -5.75 -13.59
C HIS A 78 -0.91 -4.34 -12.99
N ILE A 79 -0.64 -3.35 -13.84
CA ILE A 79 -0.62 -1.94 -13.44
C ILE A 79 -1.86 -1.29 -14.02
N VAL A 80 -2.71 -0.75 -13.15
CA VAL A 80 -3.98 -0.13 -13.50
C VAL A 80 -3.84 1.38 -13.33
N PRO A 81 -3.72 2.15 -14.43
CA PRO A 81 -3.46 3.59 -14.40
C PRO A 81 -4.74 4.41 -14.15
N GLU A 82 -5.42 4.18 -13.02
CA GLU A 82 -6.65 4.88 -12.63
C GLU A 82 -6.77 5.01 -11.10
N THR A 83 -7.79 5.72 -10.62
CA THR A 83 -8.05 5.84 -9.16
C THR A 83 -8.59 4.53 -8.59
N SER A 84 -8.35 4.27 -7.30
CA SER A 84 -8.93 3.11 -6.61
C SER A 84 -10.45 3.10 -6.71
N ASP A 85 -11.10 4.25 -6.46
CA ASP A 85 -12.56 4.37 -6.57
C ASP A 85 -13.09 3.92 -7.94
N ALA A 86 -12.50 4.42 -9.04
CA ALA A 86 -12.93 4.06 -10.39
C ALA A 86 -12.68 2.57 -10.69
N PHE A 87 -11.53 2.03 -10.23
CA PHE A 87 -11.18 0.63 -10.39
C PHE A 87 -12.18 -0.31 -9.72
N PHE A 88 -12.55 -0.04 -8.48
CA PHE A 88 -13.50 -0.87 -7.74
C PHE A 88 -14.94 -0.67 -8.26
N GLU A 89 -15.35 0.57 -8.58
CA GLU A 89 -16.69 0.86 -9.10
C GLU A 89 -17.00 0.11 -10.40
N ARG A 90 -16.02 0.01 -11.31
CA ARG A 90 -16.19 -0.72 -12.57
C ARG A 90 -16.02 -2.24 -12.47
N GLY A 91 -15.84 -2.80 -11.27
CA GLY A 91 -15.60 -4.24 -11.06
C GLY A 91 -14.23 -4.72 -11.53
N GLY A 92 -13.21 -3.84 -11.52
CA GLY A 92 -11.86 -4.18 -11.97
C GLY A 92 -11.20 -5.30 -11.16
N ALA A 93 -11.48 -5.36 -9.86
CA ALA A 93 -11.00 -6.41 -8.98
C ALA A 93 -11.54 -7.79 -9.39
N ASP A 94 -12.85 -7.91 -9.67
CA ASP A 94 -13.47 -9.18 -10.04
C ASP A 94 -12.83 -9.79 -11.30
N ALA A 95 -12.54 -8.94 -12.29
CA ALA A 95 -11.92 -9.36 -13.54
C ALA A 95 -10.50 -9.92 -13.34
N LEU A 96 -9.68 -9.27 -12.51
CA LEU A 96 -8.28 -9.65 -12.29
C LEU A 96 -8.12 -10.81 -11.29
N LEU A 97 -9.01 -10.89 -10.31
CA LEU A 97 -8.96 -11.91 -9.27
C LEU A 97 -9.49 -13.26 -9.75
N ALA A 98 -10.45 -13.26 -10.69
CA ALA A 98 -11.10 -14.46 -11.21
C ALA A 98 -11.62 -15.38 -10.07
N GLY A 99 -12.19 -14.76 -9.03
CA GLY A 99 -12.76 -15.46 -7.86
C GLY A 99 -11.76 -15.89 -6.79
N ARG A 100 -10.46 -15.60 -6.95
CA ARG A 100 -9.44 -15.83 -5.91
C ARG A 100 -9.39 -14.66 -4.92
N PRO A 101 -9.14 -14.90 -3.62
CA PRO A 101 -9.03 -13.82 -2.65
C PRO A 101 -7.73 -13.04 -2.82
N VAL A 102 -7.75 -11.78 -2.42
CA VAL A 102 -6.53 -10.98 -2.19
C VAL A 102 -5.85 -11.53 -0.93
N ALA A 103 -4.67 -12.14 -1.07
CA ALA A 103 -3.94 -12.68 0.07
C ALA A 103 -3.28 -11.57 0.90
N ILE A 104 -2.73 -10.54 0.22
CA ILE A 104 -2.23 -9.33 0.89
C ILE A 104 -2.74 -8.08 0.15
N GLY A 105 -3.38 -7.17 0.87
CA GLY A 105 -3.77 -5.85 0.37
C GLY A 105 -2.96 -4.76 1.05
N LEU A 106 -2.31 -3.88 0.28
CA LEU A 106 -1.56 -2.72 0.78
C LEU A 106 -2.26 -1.43 0.37
N ILE A 107 -2.56 -0.58 1.36
CA ILE A 107 -3.13 0.75 1.18
C ILE A 107 -2.03 1.78 1.44
N ASP A 108 -1.51 2.36 0.36
CA ASP A 108 -0.43 3.37 0.35
C ASP A 108 -0.77 4.53 -0.61
N GLY A 109 -2.06 4.90 -0.63
CA GLY A 109 -2.61 5.90 -1.53
C GLY A 109 -2.59 7.32 -0.97
N LEU A 110 -3.77 7.96 -0.89
CA LEU A 110 -3.88 9.39 -0.59
C LEU A 110 -3.64 9.77 0.89
N HIS A 111 -3.47 8.80 1.78
CA HIS A 111 -3.29 8.98 3.24
C HIS A 111 -4.34 9.85 3.96
N SER A 112 -5.47 10.18 3.32
CA SER A 112 -6.62 10.75 4.01
C SER A 112 -7.41 9.63 4.69
N PHE A 113 -7.96 9.91 5.88
CA PHE A 113 -8.78 8.94 6.61
C PHE A 113 -9.95 8.44 5.76
N ASP A 114 -10.69 9.35 5.12
CA ASP A 114 -11.85 9.02 4.32
C ASP A 114 -11.52 8.12 3.13
N GLN A 115 -10.41 8.39 2.44
CA GLN A 115 -9.99 7.54 1.32
C GLN A 115 -9.47 6.20 1.82
N GLY A 116 -8.64 6.18 2.87
CA GLY A 116 -8.10 4.95 3.44
C GLY A 116 -9.20 4.00 3.92
N LEU A 117 -10.29 4.53 4.51
CA LEU A 117 -11.44 3.73 4.93
C LEU A 117 -12.22 3.16 3.73
N ARG A 118 -12.39 3.94 2.65
CA ARG A 118 -13.01 3.45 1.41
C ARG A 118 -12.15 2.37 0.75
N ASP A 119 -10.86 2.60 0.65
CA ASP A 119 -9.89 1.65 0.09
C ASP A 119 -9.88 0.34 0.90
N PHE A 120 -9.91 0.43 2.23
CA PHE A 120 -10.07 -0.72 3.11
C PHE A 120 -11.37 -1.47 2.84
N ALA A 121 -12.51 -0.77 2.83
CA ALA A 121 -13.81 -1.39 2.60
C ALA A 121 -13.94 -2.01 1.19
N ASN A 122 -13.24 -1.47 0.21
CA ASN A 122 -13.17 -2.04 -1.13
C ASN A 122 -12.31 -3.30 -1.17
N LEU A 123 -11.11 -3.26 -0.58
CA LEU A 123 -10.21 -4.42 -0.52
C LEU A 123 -10.78 -5.58 0.30
N GLU A 124 -11.37 -5.29 1.46
CA GLU A 124 -11.89 -6.29 2.40
C GLU A 124 -12.95 -7.19 1.76
N ARG A 125 -13.76 -6.66 0.83
CA ARG A 125 -14.76 -7.43 0.06
C ARG A 125 -14.15 -8.53 -0.82
N HIS A 126 -12.87 -8.41 -1.14
CA HIS A 126 -12.12 -9.36 -1.95
C HIS A 126 -11.15 -10.22 -1.12
N CYS A 127 -11.21 -10.11 0.21
CA CYS A 127 -10.39 -10.87 1.14
C CYS A 127 -11.11 -12.14 1.62
N ASP A 128 -10.33 -13.08 2.15
CA ASP A 128 -10.82 -14.20 2.94
C ASP A 128 -10.33 -14.12 4.39
N ARG A 129 -10.53 -15.19 5.17
CA ARG A 129 -10.15 -15.24 6.59
C ARG A 129 -8.64 -15.26 6.82
N GLY A 130 -7.84 -15.57 5.80
CA GLY A 130 -6.38 -15.62 5.84
C GLY A 130 -5.72 -14.37 5.26
N SER A 131 -6.48 -13.48 4.63
CA SER A 131 -5.97 -12.23 4.07
C SER A 131 -5.36 -11.31 5.11
N VAL A 132 -4.31 -10.60 4.69
CA VAL A 132 -3.65 -9.56 5.50
C VAL A 132 -3.82 -8.21 4.81
N LEU A 133 -4.41 -7.24 5.51
CA LEU A 133 -4.51 -5.85 5.06
C LEU A 133 -3.48 -4.98 5.80
N LEU A 134 -2.71 -4.23 5.03
CA LEU A 134 -1.64 -3.36 5.49
C LEU A 134 -2.00 -1.91 5.16
N LEU A 135 -1.80 -1.01 6.12
CA LEU A 135 -2.02 0.42 5.95
C LEU A 135 -0.70 1.17 6.12
N HIS A 136 -0.29 1.91 5.10
CA HIS A 136 0.88 2.78 5.16
C HIS A 136 0.52 4.19 5.64
N GLY A 137 1.44 4.82 6.37
CA GLY A 137 1.29 6.22 6.81
C GLY A 137 0.20 6.47 7.86
N ALA A 138 -0.30 5.42 8.52
CA ALA A 138 -1.37 5.53 9.52
C ALA A 138 -0.88 5.91 10.93
N ALA A 139 0.43 5.85 11.18
CA ALA A 139 1.00 6.24 12.47
C ALA A 139 1.13 7.76 12.56
N ALA A 140 0.67 8.34 13.68
CA ALA A 140 0.93 9.74 13.98
C ALA A 140 2.45 9.94 14.19
N LEU A 141 3.05 10.82 13.39
CA LEU A 141 4.47 11.14 13.51
C LEU A 141 4.75 12.09 14.69
N ASP A 142 3.72 12.84 15.12
CA ASP A 142 3.78 13.83 16.19
C ASP A 142 2.63 13.61 17.22
N GLU A 143 2.83 14.00 18.48
CA GLU A 143 1.74 14.01 19.47
C GLU A 143 0.75 15.17 19.19
N ALA A 144 -0.35 14.84 18.52
CA ALA A 144 -1.70 15.03 19.07
C ALA A 144 -2.66 14.12 18.28
N PRO A 145 -3.39 13.20 18.94
CA PRO A 145 -4.49 12.52 18.27
C PRO A 145 -5.49 13.58 17.82
N GLN A 146 -6.03 13.38 16.62
CA GLN A 146 -7.05 14.23 15.99
C GLN A 146 -8.02 14.79 17.04
N GLN A 147 -7.97 16.10 17.26
CA GLN A 147 -9.07 16.78 17.92
C GLN A 147 -10.23 16.78 16.92
N VAL A 148 -11.16 15.85 17.11
CA VAL A 148 -12.48 15.89 16.50
C VAL A 148 -13.20 17.10 17.13
N PRO A 149 -13.82 17.99 16.33
CA PRO A 149 -14.55 19.15 16.84
C PRO A 149 -15.77 18.77 17.71
#